data_AF-A0A919H471-F1
#
_entry.id   AF-A0A919H471-F1
#
_cell.length_a   1.000
_cell.length_b   1.000
_cell.length_c   1.000
_cell.angle_alpha   90.00
_cell.angle_beta   90.00
_cell.angle_gamma   90.00
#
_symmetry.space_group_name_H-M   'P 1'
#
loop_
_entity.id
_entity.type
_entity.pdbx_description
1 polymer ?
#
loop_
_entity_poly.entity_id
_entity_poly.type
_entity_poly.pdbx_seq_one_letter_code
_entity_poly.pdbx_strand_id
1 'polypeptide(L)'
;MTRRPSGAPLPEVRPESTAPLPPPELTEAECRRCGTYIAGLDGRYACGVCGWVNDHSEGHRRLPRAEEDPDRPAGGRRRPRQLPGPPPEAPVPAEAGPGAGSGPEPGTGP
;
A
#
# COMPACT_ATOMS: atom_id res chain seq x y z
N MET A 1 -1.81 -46.53 -18.12
CA MET A 1 -2.23 -45.18 -17.69
C MET A 1 -2.83 -45.33 -16.30
N THR A 2 -2.11 -44.96 -15.24
CA THR A 2 -2.58 -45.15 -13.86
C THR A 2 -2.73 -43.75 -13.24
N ARG A 3 -3.97 -43.35 -12.93
CA ARG A 3 -4.23 -42.06 -12.26
C ARG A 3 -3.77 -42.15 -10.81
N ARG A 4 -2.92 -41.21 -10.42
CA ARG A 4 -2.51 -40.98 -9.03
C ARG A 4 -3.67 -40.29 -8.30
N PRO A 5 -4.17 -40.80 -7.17
CA PRO A 5 -5.19 -40.09 -6.42
C PRO A 5 -4.55 -38.87 -5.76
N SER A 6 -5.03 -37.67 -6.09
CA SER A 6 -4.76 -36.47 -5.30
C SER A 6 -5.55 -36.58 -4.00
N GLY A 7 -4.94 -37.16 -2.97
CA GLY A 7 -5.41 -37.01 -1.60
C GLY A 7 -5.20 -35.56 -1.18
N ALA A 8 -6.23 -34.73 -1.29
CA ALA A 8 -6.26 -33.47 -0.58
C ALA A 8 -6.37 -33.78 0.93
N PRO A 9 -5.49 -33.23 1.79
CA PRO A 9 -5.69 -33.35 3.22
C PRO A 9 -7.03 -32.70 3.59
N LEU A 10 -7.86 -33.42 4.35
CA LEU A 10 -9.08 -32.88 4.96
C LEU A 10 -8.70 -31.66 5.81
N PRO A 11 -9.53 -30.61 5.85
CA PRO A 11 -9.22 -29.43 6.65
C PRO A 11 -9.14 -29.84 8.12
N GLU A 12 -7.93 -29.78 8.69
CA GLU A 12 -7.75 -29.79 10.13
C GLU A 12 -8.58 -28.63 10.69
N VAL A 13 -9.41 -28.93 11.70
CA VAL A 13 -10.22 -27.95 12.40
C VAL A 13 -9.26 -26.94 13.03
N ARG A 14 -9.01 -25.83 12.32
CA ARG A 14 -8.37 -24.65 12.90
C ARG A 14 -9.19 -24.30 14.14
N PRO A 15 -8.55 -23.95 15.28
CA PRO A 15 -9.28 -23.32 16.36
C PRO A 15 -9.80 -22.00 15.78
N GLU A 16 -11.06 -22.05 15.38
CA GLU A 16 -11.85 -20.90 15.02
C GLU A 16 -11.70 -19.96 16.20
N SER A 17 -11.09 -18.79 15.99
CA SER A 17 -11.24 -17.70 16.94
C SER A 17 -12.70 -17.26 16.81
N THR A 18 -13.60 -18.08 17.38
CA THR A 18 -15.05 -17.97 17.30
C THR A 18 -15.57 -17.05 18.40
N ALA A 19 -14.69 -16.27 19.04
CA ALA A 19 -15.14 -15.19 19.91
C ALA A 19 -15.95 -14.23 19.03
N PRO A 20 -17.27 -14.12 19.23
CA PRO A 20 -18.11 -13.29 18.37
C PRO A 20 -17.61 -11.86 18.48
N LEU A 21 -17.19 -11.29 17.35
CA LEU A 21 -16.92 -9.87 17.26
C LEU A 21 -18.20 -9.12 17.65
N PRO A 22 -18.13 -8.03 18.44
CA PRO A 22 -19.32 -7.27 18.80
C PRO A 22 -20.06 -6.83 17.52
N PRO A 23 -21.40 -6.74 17.55
CA PRO A 23 -22.17 -6.34 16.37
C PRO A 23 -21.65 -4.99 15.84
N PRO A 24 -21.65 -4.80 14.51
CA PRO A 24 -21.25 -3.52 13.93
C PRO A 24 -22.26 -2.43 14.29
N GLU A 25 -21.79 -1.21 14.50
CA GLU A 25 -22.61 -0.06 14.81
C GLU A 25 -22.99 0.70 13.54
N LEU A 26 -24.25 1.16 13.47
CA LEU A 26 -24.69 2.05 12.40
C LEU A 26 -24.27 3.48 12.75
N THR A 27 -23.46 4.09 11.90
CA THR A 27 -23.00 5.49 12.05
C THR A 27 -23.46 6.33 10.88
N GLU A 28 -23.56 7.64 11.07
CA GLU A 28 -24.05 8.56 10.04
C GLU A 28 -23.03 9.69 9.80
N ALA A 29 -22.94 10.19 8.57
CA ALA A 29 -22.05 11.30 8.19
C ALA A 29 -22.48 11.93 6.85
N GLU A 30 -21.91 13.09 6.51
CA GLU A 30 -22.06 13.69 5.19
C GLU A 30 -20.99 13.17 4.21
N CYS A 31 -21.39 12.94 2.96
CA CYS A 31 -20.47 12.57 1.89
C CYS A 31 -19.51 13.72 1.61
N ARG A 32 -18.20 13.47 1.72
CA ARG A 32 -17.16 14.49 1.47
C ARG A 32 -17.06 14.95 0.02
N ARG A 33 -17.74 14.28 -0.92
CA ARG A 33 -17.74 14.63 -2.34
C ARG A 33 -18.98 15.42 -2.76
N CYS A 34 -20.18 14.99 -2.36
CA CYS A 34 -21.43 15.59 -2.81
C CYS A 34 -22.36 16.08 -1.68
N GLY A 35 -21.93 15.98 -0.42
CA GLY A 35 -22.68 16.47 0.75
C GLY A 35 -23.90 15.64 1.14
N THR A 36 -24.21 14.55 0.44
CA THR A 36 -25.35 13.68 0.78
C THR A 36 -25.15 13.04 2.15
N TYR A 37 -26.19 13.06 3.00
CA TYR A 37 -26.20 12.33 4.27
C TYR A 37 -26.24 10.82 4.01
N ILE A 38 -25.29 10.08 4.60
CA ILE A 38 -25.11 8.66 4.37
C ILE A 38 -24.93 7.93 5.71
N ALA A 39 -25.52 6.74 5.79
CA ALA A 39 -25.26 5.79 6.87
C ALA A 39 -24.14 4.83 6.45
N GLY A 40 -23.33 4.42 7.42
CA GLY A 40 -22.23 3.49 7.28
C GLY A 40 -22.16 2.52 8.48
N LEU A 41 -21.26 1.54 8.40
CA LEU A 41 -21.00 0.61 9.50
C LEU A 41 -19.64 0.91 10.10
N ASP A 42 -19.58 1.09 11.41
CA ASP A 42 -18.34 1.35 12.16
C ASP A 42 -17.50 2.48 11.51
N GLY A 43 -18.12 3.58 11.06
CA GLY A 43 -17.42 4.69 10.40
C GLY A 43 -16.93 4.42 8.97
N ARG A 44 -17.39 3.33 8.33
CA ARG A 44 -17.09 3.02 6.92
C ARG A 44 -18.24 3.47 6.04
N TYR A 45 -17.96 4.39 5.14
CA TYR A 45 -18.96 5.12 4.38
C TYR A 45 -18.78 4.87 2.88
N ALA A 46 -19.87 4.53 2.22
CA ALA A 46 -19.97 4.45 0.77
C ALA A 46 -21.19 5.24 0.29
N CYS A 47 -20.97 6.24 -0.55
CA CYS A 47 -22.03 7.07 -1.08
C CYS A 47 -22.66 6.40 -2.31
N GLY A 48 -23.91 5.95 -2.16
CA GLY A 48 -24.69 5.39 -3.27
C GLY A 48 -25.03 6.39 -4.38
N VAL A 49 -24.85 7.70 -4.16
CA VAL A 49 -25.17 8.76 -5.12
C VAL A 49 -23.99 9.06 -6.06
N CYS A 50 -22.81 9.32 -5.49
CA CYS A 50 -21.63 9.76 -6.27
C CYS A 50 -20.49 8.74 -6.32
N GLY A 51 -20.67 7.57 -5.71
CA GLY A 51 -19.71 6.47 -5.68
C GLY A 51 -18.47 6.73 -4.83
N TRP A 52 -18.42 7.81 -4.04
CA TRP A 52 -17.32 8.06 -3.12
C TRP A 52 -17.31 7.04 -1.98
N VAL A 53 -16.13 6.58 -1.59
CA VAL A 53 -15.89 5.70 -0.45
C VAL A 53 -14.74 6.30 0.37
N ASN A 54 -14.85 6.29 1.71
CA ASN A 54 -13.75 6.74 2.56
C ASN A 54 -12.59 5.74 2.59
N ASP A 55 -11.41 6.17 3.04
CA ASP A 55 -10.31 5.22 3.18
C ASP A 55 -10.63 4.18 4.28
N HIS A 56 -10.23 2.94 4.02
CA HIS A 56 -10.46 1.83 4.92
C HIS A 56 -9.83 1.99 6.32
N SER A 57 -8.79 2.80 6.48
CA SER A 57 -8.20 3.08 7.79
C SER A 57 -9.03 4.05 8.63
N GLU A 58 -9.96 4.78 8.02
CA GLU A 58 -10.79 5.78 8.72
C GLU A 58 -11.96 5.16 9.48
N GLY A 59 -12.23 3.86 9.32
CA GLY A 59 -13.27 3.16 10.08
C GLY A 59 -12.93 3.07 11.57
N HIS A 60 -13.94 3.20 12.43
CA HIS A 60 -13.81 3.14 13.89
C HIS A 60 -13.40 1.74 14.38
N ARG A 61 -13.78 0.69 13.62
CA ARG A 61 -13.36 -0.68 13.91
C ARG A 61 -12.04 -0.99 13.24
N ARG A 62 -11.09 -1.44 14.07
CA ARG A 62 -9.85 -2.12 13.67
C ARG A 62 -10.15 -3.18 12.62
N LEU A 63 -9.38 -3.16 11.54
CA LEU A 63 -9.40 -4.24 10.55
C LEU A 63 -8.75 -5.51 11.11
N PRO A 64 -9.23 -6.70 10.70
CA PRO A 64 -8.57 -7.96 11.01
C PRO A 64 -7.09 -7.90 10.67
N ARG A 65 -6.24 -8.39 11.57
CA ARG A 65 -4.83 -8.59 11.26
C ARG A 65 -4.67 -9.77 10.32
N ALA A 66 -3.55 -9.80 9.63
CA ALA A 66 -3.26 -10.90 8.73
C ALA A 66 -3.23 -12.25 9.47
N GLU A 67 -2.84 -12.31 10.74
CA GLU A 67 -2.88 -13.56 11.53
C GLU A 67 -4.30 -14.11 11.72
N GLU A 68 -5.31 -13.24 11.67
CA GLU A 68 -6.73 -13.58 11.82
C GLU A 68 -7.40 -13.92 10.48
N ASP A 69 -6.70 -13.70 9.36
CA ASP A 69 -7.21 -13.98 8.03
C ASP A 69 -7.25 -15.50 7.77
N PRO A 70 -8.43 -16.10 7.53
CA PRO A 70 -8.55 -17.53 7.24
C PRO A 70 -7.78 -17.94 5.99
N ASP A 71 -7.69 -17.06 4.99
CA ASP A 71 -7.01 -17.30 3.72
C ASP A 71 -5.51 -16.96 3.79
N ARG A 72 -4.98 -16.58 4.97
CA ARG A 72 -3.55 -16.30 5.13
C ARG A 72 -2.71 -17.52 4.73
N PRO A 73 -1.74 -17.36 3.82
CA PRO A 73 -0.83 -18.44 3.48
C PRO A 73 0.00 -18.86 4.70
N ALA A 74 0.11 -20.18 4.93
CA ALA A 74 1.01 -20.73 5.95
C ALA A 74 2.43 -20.20 5.72
N GLY A 75 3.06 -19.69 6.78
CA GLY A 75 4.23 -18.83 6.75
C GLY A 75 5.45 -19.40 6.02
N GLY A 76 5.47 -19.31 4.70
CA GLY A 76 6.69 -19.18 3.93
C GLY A 76 7.07 -17.70 3.92
N ARG A 77 8.32 -17.36 4.23
CA ARG A 77 8.85 -16.02 3.95
C ARG A 77 8.62 -15.76 2.46
N ARG A 78 7.58 -15.01 2.08
CA ARG A 78 7.50 -14.51 0.71
C ARG A 78 8.73 -13.61 0.56
N ARG A 79 9.65 -14.05 -0.30
CA ARG A 79 10.76 -13.22 -0.74
C ARG A 79 10.14 -11.89 -1.21
N PRO A 80 10.61 -10.72 -0.73
CA PRO A 80 10.09 -9.46 -1.23
C PRO A 80 10.12 -9.50 -2.75
N ARG A 81 8.99 -9.20 -3.39
CA ARG A 81 8.95 -9.06 -4.84
C ARG A 81 9.90 -7.90 -5.13
N GLN A 82 11.08 -8.20 -5.69
CA GLN A 82 12.03 -7.16 -6.08
C GLN A 82 11.30 -6.21 -7.01
N LEU A 83 11.12 -4.96 -6.60
CA LEU A 83 10.72 -3.92 -7.55
C LEU A 83 11.81 -3.85 -8.63
N PRO A 84 11.46 -3.62 -9.91
CA PRO A 84 12.45 -3.28 -10.92
C PRO A 84 13.32 -2.14 -10.40
N GLY A 85 14.64 -2.31 -10.48
CA GLY A 85 15.58 -1.26 -10.08
C GLY A 85 15.39 0.00 -10.92
N PRO A 86 15.89 1.16 -10.44
CA PRO A 86 15.87 2.38 -11.24
C PRO A 86 16.58 2.14 -12.58
N PRO A 87 16.11 2.76 -13.68
CA PRO A 87 16.79 2.65 -14.97
C PRO A 87 18.24 3.14 -14.85
N PRO A 88 19.18 2.58 -15.64
CA PRO A 88 20.57 3.03 -15.60
C PRO A 88 20.64 4.52 -15.93
N GLU A 89 21.32 5.27 -15.06
CA GLU A 89 21.58 6.69 -15.21
C GLU A 89 22.36 6.90 -16.52
N ALA A 90 21.85 7.78 -17.39
CA ALA A 90 22.54 8.12 -18.62
C ALA A 90 23.93 8.70 -18.29
N PRO A 91 24.99 8.37 -19.04
CA PRO A 91 26.31 8.89 -18.76
C PRO A 91 26.28 10.42 -18.84
N VAL A 92 26.60 11.06 -17.72
CA VAL A 92 26.88 12.50 -17.67
C VAL A 92 28.00 12.82 -18.67
N PRO A 93 27.80 13.74 -19.63
CA PRO A 93 28.86 14.13 -20.54
C PRO A 93 30.00 14.77 -19.74
N ALA A 94 31.23 14.35 -20.04
CA ALA A 94 32.43 14.85 -19.38
C ALA A 94 32.54 16.37 -19.58
N GLU A 95 32.51 17.10 -18.47
CA GLU A 95 32.77 18.53 -18.38
C GLU A 95 34.09 18.85 -19.09
N ALA A 96 34.03 19.72 -20.09
CA ALA A 96 35.20 20.22 -20.80
C ALA A 96 36.12 20.97 -19.81
N GLY A 97 37.38 20.54 -19.72
CA GLY A 97 38.37 21.16 -18.85
C GLY A 97 38.57 22.66 -19.13
N PRO A 98 39.08 23.43 -18.15
CA PRO A 98 39.23 24.87 -18.29
C PRO A 98 40.32 25.19 -19.31
N GLY A 99 39.93 25.88 -20.38
CA GLY A 99 40.85 26.48 -21.34
C GLY A 99 41.70 27.57 -20.70
N ALA A 100 42.96 27.61 -21.12
CA ALA A 100 43.94 28.61 -20.76
C ALA A 100 43.49 30.03 -21.16
N GLY A 101 43.69 30.99 -20.25
CA GLY A 101 43.64 32.42 -20.53
C GLY A 101 44.76 33.12 -19.77
N SER A 102 45.73 33.63 -20.51
CA SER A 102 46.93 34.33 -20.06
C SER A 102 46.62 35.72 -19.46
N GLY A 103 47.49 36.20 -18.54
CA GLY A 103 47.43 37.53 -17.89
C GLY A 103 47.68 38.74 -18.82
N PRO A 104 48.03 39.96 -18.33
CA PRO A 104 48.76 40.27 -17.09
C PRO A 104 48.22 41.45 -16.22
N GLU A 105 48.63 41.50 -14.95
CA GLU A 105 48.65 42.72 -14.08
C GLU A 105 49.95 43.54 -14.35
N PRO A 106 50.22 44.76 -13.81
CA PRO A 106 49.53 45.53 -12.77
C PRO A 106 49.39 47.06 -13.04
N GLY A 107 48.68 47.77 -12.16
CA GLY A 107 48.62 49.24 -12.15
C GLY A 107 48.28 49.79 -10.77
N THR A 108 49.30 49.92 -9.92
CA THR A 108 49.28 50.71 -8.68
C THR A 108 49.30 52.21 -9.04
N GLY A 109 48.37 52.99 -8.51
CA GLY A 109 48.54 54.44 -8.36
C GLY A 109 48.62 54.79 -6.88
N PRO A 110 48.74 56.08 -6.50
CA PRO A 110 49.34 57.23 -7.20
C PRO A 110 50.85 57.36 -6.97
#